data_AF-A0A0G1RUC5-F1
#
_entry.id   AF-A0A0G1RUC5-F1
#
_cell.length_a   1.000
_cell.length_b   1.000
_cell.length_c   1.000
_cell.angle_alpha   90.00
_cell.angle_beta   90.00
_cell.angle_gamma   90.00
#
_symmetry.space_group_name_H-M   'P 1'
#
loop_
_entity.id
_entity.type
_entity.pdbx_description
1 polymer ?
#
loop_
_entity_poly.entity_id
_entity_poly.type
_entity_poly.pdbx_seq_one_letter_code
_entity_poly.pdbx_strand_id
1 'polypeptide(L)'
;MVKLNFLKPQARNLLITFVVLLLPLIRERAPLTTGGYEVSRYSPLLLLSLYLQMGDYYPFLLMVGFSLVVYFGVSAILAISLRLFTNKKK
;
A
#
# COMPACT_ATOMS: atom_id res chain seq x y z
N MET A 1 25.47 -7.68 12.41
CA MET A 1 24.05 -7.82 12.81
C MET A 1 23.31 -6.53 12.46
N VAL A 2 22.57 -6.51 11.35
CA VAL A 2 21.86 -5.30 10.90
C VAL A 2 20.65 -5.08 11.83
N LYS A 3 20.70 -4.05 12.69
CA LYS A 3 19.58 -3.70 13.55
C LYS A 3 18.43 -3.14 12.69
N LEU A 4 17.40 -3.95 12.44
CA LEU A 4 16.18 -3.60 11.70
C LEU A 4 15.25 -2.67 12.52
N ASN A 5 15.79 -1.69 13.24
CA ASN A 5 15.00 -0.77 14.08
C ASN A 5 13.98 0.06 13.28
N PHE A 6 14.10 0.10 11.95
CA PHE A 6 13.17 0.79 11.05
C PHE A 6 11.85 0.03 10.82
N LEU A 7 11.80 -1.28 11.11
CA LEU A 7 10.59 -2.10 11.04
C LEU A 7 9.69 -1.95 12.27
N LYS A 8 10.16 -1.24 13.32
CA LYS A 8 9.31 -0.98 14.48
C LYS A 8 8.04 -0.24 14.01
N PRO A 9 6.84 -0.73 14.35
CA PRO A 9 5.60 -0.08 13.98
C PRO A 9 5.54 1.30 14.64
N GLN A 10 5.90 2.32 13.88
CA GLN A 10 5.76 3.71 14.27
C GLN A 10 4.44 4.22 13.69
N ALA A 11 3.65 4.94 14.49
CA ALA A 11 2.36 5.48 14.07
C ALA A 11 2.47 6.28 12.75
N ARG A 12 3.59 6.99 12.54
CA ARG A 12 3.87 7.72 11.30
C ARG A 12 4.00 6.81 10.07
N ASN A 13 4.69 5.68 10.20
CA ASN A 13 4.88 4.74 9.09
C ASN A 13 3.53 4.14 8.70
N LEU A 14 2.75 3.72 9.71
CA LEU A 14 1.39 3.22 9.51
C LEU A 14 0.50 4.27 8.84
N LEU A 15 0.51 5.51 9.31
CA LEU A 15 -0.33 6.57 8.75
C LEU A 15 0.00 6.84 7.28
N ILE A 16 1.28 6.92 6.92
CA ILE A 16 1.69 7.12 5.53
C ILE A 16 1.31 5.90 4.68
N THR A 17 1.49 4.69 5.19
CA THR A 17 1.03 3.47 4.50
C THR A 17 -0.48 3.49 4.26
N PHE A 18 -1.29 3.88 5.25
CA PHE A 18 -2.74 4.02 5.09
C PHE A 18 -3.08 5.05 4.01
N VAL A 19 -2.43 6.21 4.01
CA VAL A 19 -2.63 7.23 2.97
C VAL A 19 -2.32 6.66 1.58
N VAL A 20 -1.22 5.91 1.43
CA VAL A 20 -0.85 5.29 0.15
C VAL A 20 -1.88 4.23 -0.27
N LEU A 21 -2.34 3.38 0.64
CA LEU A 21 -3.31 2.32 0.34
C LEU A 21 -4.74 2.83 0.09
N LEU A 22 -5.05 4.06 0.51
CA LEU A 22 -6.30 4.74 0.20
C LEU A 22 -6.29 5.42 -1.18
N LEU A 23 -5.11 5.65 -1.78
CA LEU A 23 -5.04 6.23 -3.11
C LEU A 23 -5.59 5.25 -4.16
N PRO A 24 -6.24 5.75 -5.24
CA PRO A 24 -6.76 4.93 -6.33
C PRO A 24 -5.61 4.45 -7.24
N LEU A 25 -4.80 3.53 -6.71
CA LEU A 25 -3.57 3.01 -7.34
C LEU A 25 -3.85 1.89 -8.33
N ILE A 26 -4.88 1.07 -8.07
CA ILE A 26 -5.14 -0.12 -8.88
C ILE A 26 -6.08 0.24 -10.01
N ARG A 27 -5.69 -0.12 -11.22
CA ARG A 27 -6.43 0.15 -12.45
C ARG A 27 -6.98 -1.17 -12.98
N GLU A 28 -8.29 -1.27 -13.04
CA GLU A 28 -8.99 -2.41 -13.63
C GLU A 28 -9.83 -1.98 -14.82
N ARG A 29 -10.05 -2.93 -15.74
CA ARG A 29 -10.97 -2.74 -16.87
C ARG A 29 -12.29 -3.41 -16.53
N ALA A 30 -13.29 -2.62 -16.15
CA ALA A 30 -14.63 -3.12 -15.92
C ALA A 30 -15.40 -3.16 -17.25
N PRO A 31 -16.09 -4.26 -17.60
CA PRO A 31 -16.93 -4.30 -18.79
C PRO A 31 -18.16 -3.39 -18.63
N LEU A 32 -18.48 -2.56 -19.64
CA LEU A 32 -19.72 -1.78 -19.64
C LEU A 32 -20.89 -2.64 -20.12
N THR A 33 -22.06 -2.39 -19.53
CA THR A 33 -23.34 -2.96 -19.97
C THR A 33 -23.75 -2.54 -21.38
N THR A 34 -23.23 -1.41 -21.88
CA THR A 34 -23.45 -0.89 -23.25
C THR A 34 -22.45 -1.43 -24.28
N GLY A 35 -21.53 -2.32 -23.88
CA GLY A 35 -20.40 -2.76 -24.68
C GLY A 35 -19.17 -1.86 -24.51
N GLY A 36 -17.98 -2.48 -24.47
CA GLY A 36 -16.69 -1.80 -24.23
C GLY A 36 -16.14 -2.01 -22.81
N TYR A 37 -15.06 -1.30 -22.48
CA TYR A 37 -14.39 -1.37 -21.18
C TYR A 37 -14.23 0.02 -20.57
N GLU A 38 -14.57 0.15 -19.29
CA GLU A 38 -14.34 1.34 -18.48
C GLU A 38 -13.07 1.11 -17.68
N VAL A 39 -12.23 2.14 -17.66
CA VAL A 39 -11.05 2.14 -16.81
C VAL A 39 -11.48 2.63 -15.43
N SER A 40 -11.70 1.70 -14.51
CA SER A 40 -11.97 2.01 -13.12
C SER A 40 -10.67 2.04 -12.33
N ARG A 41 -10.56 3.00 -11.41
CA ARG A 41 -9.45 3.06 -10.46
C ARG A 41 -9.97 2.77 -9.06
N TYR A 42 -9.39 1.78 -8.41
CA TYR A 42 -9.77 1.36 -7.08
C TYR A 42 -8.62 1.58 -6.11
N SER A 43 -9.00 1.91 -4.87
CA SER A 43 -8.05 1.96 -3.77
C SER A 43 -7.77 0.54 -3.28
N PRO A 44 -6.50 0.15 -3.07
CA PRO A 44 -6.12 -1.17 -2.54
C PRO A 44 -6.89 -1.56 -1.28
N LEU A 45 -7.13 -0.61 -0.38
CA LEU A 45 -7.84 -0.85 0.87
C LEU A 45 -9.33 -1.18 0.63
N LEU A 46 -9.93 -0.58 -0.40
CA LEU A 46 -11.31 -0.81 -0.80
C LEU A 46 -11.45 -2.19 -1.47
N LEU A 47 -10.49 -2.56 -2.33
CA LEU A 47 -10.44 -3.90 -2.93
C LEU A 47 -10.25 -4.99 -1.88
N LEU A 48 -9.43 -4.74 -0.86
CA LEU A 48 -9.25 -5.66 0.26
C LEU A 48 -10.59 -5.97 0.96
N SER A 49 -11.40 -4.93 1.24
CA SER A 49 -12.74 -5.13 1.82
C SER A 49 -13.70 -5.85 0.86
N LEU A 50 -13.60 -5.55 -0.43
CA LEU A 50 -14.48 -6.10 -1.45
C LEU A 50 -14.25 -7.60 -1.62
N TYR A 51 -12.99 -8.03 -1.73
CA TYR A 51 -12.62 -9.45 -1.84
C TYR A 51 -12.99 -10.24 -0.58
N LEU A 52 -12.81 -9.64 0.61
CA LEU A 52 -13.25 -10.27 1.85
C LEU A 52 -14.77 -10.47 1.88
N GLN A 53 -15.54 -9.48 1.42
CA GLN A 53 -17.00 -9.56 1.32
C GLN A 53 -17.47 -10.58 0.27
N MET A 54 -16.75 -10.70 -0.85
CA MET A 54 -17.02 -11.69 -1.89
C MET A 54 -16.56 -13.11 -1.53
N GLY A 55 -15.83 -13.28 -0.42
CA GLY A 55 -15.24 -14.56 -0.02
C GLY A 55 -14.10 -15.01 -0.95
N ASP A 56 -13.55 -14.10 -1.75
CA ASP A 56 -12.48 -14.41 -2.69
C ASP A 56 -11.10 -14.26 -2.02
N TYR A 57 -10.66 -15.34 -1.38
CA TYR A 57 -9.47 -15.33 -0.53
C TYR A 57 -8.17 -15.19 -1.30
N TYR A 58 -8.11 -15.62 -2.57
CA TYR A 58 -6.90 -15.54 -3.36
C TYR A 58 -6.46 -14.08 -3.65
N PRO A 59 -7.29 -13.24 -4.31
CA PRO A 59 -6.94 -11.83 -4.52
C PRO A 59 -6.90 -11.05 -3.20
N PHE A 60 -7.66 -11.44 -2.18
CA PHE A 60 -7.52 -10.88 -0.84
C PHE A 60 -6.10 -11.06 -0.27
N LEU A 61 -5.56 -12.29 -0.29
CA LEU A 61 -4.20 -12.56 0.20
C LEU A 61 -3.14 -11.83 -0.61
N LEU A 62 -3.34 -11.69 -1.94
CA LEU A 62 -2.47 -10.87 -2.77
C LEU A 62 -2.47 -9.39 -2.35
N MET A 63 -3.65 -8.83 -2.03
CA MET A 63 -3.77 -7.46 -1.54
C MET A 63 -3.16 -7.27 -0.15
N VAL A 64 -3.25 -8.27 0.73
CA VAL A 64 -2.54 -8.27 2.02
C VAL A 64 -1.03 -8.25 1.79
N GLY A 65 -0.51 -9.11 0.92
CA GLY A 65 0.90 -9.14 0.55
C GLY A 65 1.38 -7.81 -0.03
N PHE A 66 0.61 -7.23 -0.96
CA PHE A 66 0.87 -5.91 -1.50
C PHE A 66 0.94 -4.84 -0.41
N SER A 67 0.01 -4.85 0.54
CA SER A 67 -0.03 -3.89 1.66
C SER A 67 1.23 -3.97 2.53
N LEU A 68 1.73 -5.19 2.78
CA LEU A 68 2.99 -5.39 3.51
C LEU A 68 4.20 -4.84 2.74
N VAL A 69 4.25 -5.05 1.43
CA VAL A 69 5.33 -4.51 0.57
C VAL A 69 5.30 -2.98 0.60
N VAL A 70 4.13 -2.35 0.52
CA VAL A 70 3.98 -0.89 0.63
C VAL A 70 4.46 -0.40 1.99
N TYR A 71 4.07 -1.06 3.09
CA TYR A 71 4.55 -0.71 4.42
C TYR A 71 6.08 -0.77 4.54
N PHE A 72 6.68 -1.84 4.02
CA PHE A 72 8.13 -2.00 4.01
C PHE A 72 8.82 -0.90 3.20
N GLY A 73 8.30 -0.59 2.00
CA GLY A 73 8.80 0.47 1.14
C GLY A 73 8.73 1.85 1.81
N VAL A 74 7.58 2.21 2.39
CA VAL A 74 7.40 3.45 3.14
C VAL A 74 8.38 3.54 4.31
N SER A 75 8.52 2.45 5.08
CA SER A 75 9.44 2.41 6.23
C SER A 75 10.90 2.57 5.80
N ALA A 76 11.30 1.95 4.68
CA ALA A 76 12.64 2.09 4.12
C ALA A 76 12.91 3.53 3.63
N ILE A 77 11.98 4.14 2.90
CA ILE A 77 12.09 5.53 2.42
C ILE A 77 12.24 6.48 3.61
N LEU A 78 11.39 6.36 4.62
CA LEU A 78 11.46 7.22 5.81
C LEU A 78 12.79 7.05 6.57
N ALA A 79 13.32 5.83 6.67
CA ALA A 79 14.61 5.58 7.29
C ALA A 79 15.77 6.23 6.53
N ILE A 80 15.74 6.15 5.19
CA ILE A 80 16.75 6.79 4.33
C ILE A 80 16.64 8.32 4.41
N SER A 81 15.43 8.87 4.28
CA SER A 81 15.19 10.31 4.41
C SER A 81 15.66 10.84 5.75
N LEU A 82 15.33 10.16 6.86
CA LEU A 82 15.78 10.57 8.18
C LEU A 82 17.30 10.65 8.25
N ARG A 83 18.03 9.61 7.79
CA ARG A 83 19.50 9.59 7.75
C ARG A 83 20.08 10.75 6.93
N LEU A 84 19.51 11.04 5.77
CA LEU A 84 19.96 12.15 4.91
C LEU A 84 19.76 13.51 5.58
N PHE A 85 18.63 13.72 6.26
CA PHE A 85 18.37 14.97 6.98
C PHE A 85 19.27 15.15 8.22
N THR A 86 19.61 14.08 8.95
CA THR A 86 20.57 14.20 10.06
C THR A 86 21.98 14.52 9.58
N ASN A 87 22.40 13.98 8.42
CA ASN A 87 23.73 14.24 7.87
C ASN A 87 23.89 15.67 7.34
N LYS A 88 22.81 16.32 6.90
CA LYS A 88 22.83 17.74 6.48
C LYS A 88 22.83 18.74 7.65
N LYS A 89 22.55 18.30 8.88
CA LYS A 89 22.54 19.15 10.08
C LYS A 89 23.84 19.09 10.89
N LYS A 90 24.80 18.27 10.48
CA LYS A 90 26.18 18.25 10.97
C LYS A 90 27.07 19.02 10.02
#